data_AF-A0A4Q1A5X9-F1
#
_entry.id   AF-A0A4Q1A5X9-F1
#
_cell.length_a   1.000
_cell.length_b   1.000
_cell.length_c   1.000
_cell.angle_alpha   90.00
_cell.angle_beta   90.00
_cell.angle_gamma   90.00
#
_symmetry.space_group_name_H-M   'P 1'
#
loop_
_entity.id
_entity.type
_entity.pdbx_description
1 polymer ?
#
loop_
_entity_poly.entity_id
_entity_poly.type
_entity_poly.pdbx_seq_one_letter_code
_entity_poly.pdbx_strand_id
1 'polypeptide(L)' 'MKNLTLLLSTLFIFFVGCSKDISKYSKDECIENGYKYKKVKAMNYLTGKYVIREVCTQK' A
#
# COMPACT_ATOMS: atom_id res chain seq x y z
N MET A 1 39.24 18.68 -2.36
CA MET A 1 37.78 18.84 -2.19
C MET A 1 36.98 18.41 -3.44
N LYS A 2 37.28 17.24 -4.04
CA LYS A 2 36.52 16.70 -5.19
C LYS A 2 35.90 15.32 -4.92
N ASN A 3 36.38 14.63 -3.87
CA ASN A 3 35.99 13.24 -3.57
C ASN A 3 34.86 13.14 -2.54
N LEU A 4 34.55 14.23 -1.82
CA LEU A 4 33.50 14.25 -0.79
C LEU A 4 32.09 14.40 -1.41
N THR A 5 32.00 15.16 -2.51
CA THR A 5 30.75 15.38 -3.25
C THR A 5 30.25 14.16 -4.00
N LEU A 6 31.10 13.16 -4.25
CA LEU A 6 30.75 11.97 -5.02
C LEU A 6 30.16 10.84 -4.14
N LEU A 7 30.42 10.87 -2.83
CA LEU A 7 29.87 9.90 -1.87
C LEU A 7 28.46 10.26 -1.38
N LEU A 8 28.01 11.50 -1.58
CA LEU A 8 26.71 11.96 -1.09
C LEU A 8 25.56 11.67 -2.09
N SER A 9 25.86 11.45 -3.37
CA SER A 9 24.86 11.18 -4.41
C SER A 9 24.39 9.72 -4.44
N THR A 10 25.17 8.78 -3.92
CA THR A 10 24.84 7.35 -3.92
C THR A 10 23.88 6.94 -2.79
N LEU A 11 23.72 7.76 -1.75
CA LEU A 11 22.84 7.44 -0.62
C LEU A 11 21.34 7.72 -0.89
N PHE A 12 21.01 8.52 -1.91
CA PHE A 12 19.62 8.95 -2.18
C PHE A 12 18.77 7.95 -2.98
N ILE A 13 19.36 6.88 -3.51
CA ILE A 13 18.66 5.94 -4.41
C ILE A 13 17.80 4.91 -3.64
N PHE A 14 17.99 4.78 -2.32
CA PHE A 14 17.33 3.74 -1.51
C PHE A 14 15.92 4.10 -0.99
N PHE A 15 15.42 5.32 -1.22
CA PHE A 15 14.13 5.76 -0.66
C PHE A 15 12.96 5.76 -1.63
N VAL A 16 13.09 5.18 -2.84
CA VAL A 16 11.94 5.00 -3.75
C VAL A 16 11.12 3.75 -3.40
N GLY A 17 10.95 3.48 -2.11
CA GLY A 17 10.04 2.46 -1.60
C GLY A 17 8.61 3.00 -1.57
N CYS A 18 7.98 3.16 -2.73
CA CYS A 18 6.52 3.34 -2.77
C CYS A 18 5.88 2.07 -2.19
N SER A 19 5.57 2.09 -0.89
CA SER A 19 4.68 1.13 -0.27
C SER A 19 3.33 1.25 -0.97
N LYS A 20 3.07 0.41 -1.96
CA LYS A 20 1.79 0.36 -2.65
C LYS A 20 0.75 -0.09 -1.61
N ASP A 21 -0.23 0.77 -1.38
CA ASP A 21 -1.35 0.47 -0.50
C ASP A 21 -2.22 -0.62 -1.15
N ILE A 22 -1.89 -1.88 -0.86
CA ILE A 22 -2.59 -3.06 -1.37
C ILE A 22 -4.08 -3.06 -1.02
N SER A 23 -4.49 -2.32 0.02
CA SER A 23 -5.89 -2.30 0.47
C SER A 23 -6.83 -1.73 -0.58
N LYS A 24 -6.30 -0.98 -1.54
CA LYS A 24 -7.02 -0.35 -2.66
C LYS A 24 -7.04 -1.20 -3.93
N TYR A 25 -6.41 -2.37 -3.93
CA TYR A 25 -6.41 -3.24 -5.11
C TYR A 25 -7.84 -3.67 -5.43
N SER A 26 -8.13 -3.73 -6.73
CA SER A 26 -9.36 -4.38 -7.20
C SER A 26 -9.37 -5.85 -6.79
N LYS A 27 -10.55 -6.48 -6.80
CA LYS A 27 -10.69 -7.90 -6.45
C LYS A 27 -9.77 -8.79 -7.30
N ASP A 28 -9.70 -8.50 -8.59
CA ASP A 28 -8.94 -9.30 -9.56
C ASP A 28 -7.43 -9.14 -9.32
N GLU A 29 -6.94 -7.90 -9.16
CA GLU A 29 -5.54 -7.63 -8.79
C GLU A 29 -5.18 -8.26 -7.43
N CYS A 30 -6.08 -8.24 -6.46
CA CYS A 30 -5.84 -8.85 -5.15
C CYS A 30 -5.59 -10.36 -5.27
N ILE A 31 -6.39 -11.04 -6.10
CA ILE A 31 -6.29 -12.49 -6.30
C ILE A 31 -5.08 -12.85 -7.16
N GLU A 32 -4.82 -12.11 -8.25
CA GLU A 32 -3.65 -12.33 -9.12
C GLU A 32 -2.33 -12.17 -8.38
N ASN A 33 -2.23 -11.18 -7.48
CA ASN A 33 -1.03 -10.98 -6.66
C ASN A 33 -0.94 -11.95 -5.47
N GLY A 34 -1.87 -12.92 -5.35
CA GLY A 34 -1.84 -13.96 -4.32
C GLY A 34 -2.26 -13.49 -2.93
N TYR A 35 -2.82 -12.28 -2.81
CA TYR A 35 -3.31 -11.71 -1.56
C TYR A 35 -4.69 -12.25 -1.19
N LYS A 36 -5.11 -11.99 0.05
CA LYS A 36 -6.40 -12.43 0.58
C LYS A 36 -7.44 -11.34 0.40
N TYR A 37 -8.49 -11.67 -0.35
CA TYR A 37 -9.66 -10.81 -0.50
C TYR A 37 -10.69 -11.12 0.59
N LYS A 38 -11.15 -10.09 1.32
CA LYS A 38 -12.20 -10.25 2.35
C LYS A 38 -13.20 -9.10 2.34
N LYS A 39 -14.43 -9.42 2.74
CA LYS A 39 -15.48 -8.43 3.01
C LYS A 39 -15.53 -8.17 4.51
N VAL A 40 -15.35 -6.93 4.92
CA VAL A 40 -15.38 -6.52 6.32
C VAL A 40 -16.52 -5.53 6.56
N LYS A 41 -17.19 -5.67 7.71
CA LYS A 41 -18.17 -4.69 8.16
C LYS A 41 -17.43 -3.53 8.80
N ALA A 42 -17.48 -2.36 8.19
CA ALA A 42 -16.80 -1.14 8.67
C ALA A 42 -17.83 -0.05 8.95
N MET A 43 -17.61 0.76 9.98
CA MET A 43 -18.44 1.92 10.26
C MET A 43 -18.09 3.04 9.29
N ASN A 44 -19.11 3.62 8.64
CA ASN A 44 -18.95 4.84 7.88
C ASN A 44 -19.17 6.03 8.82
N TYR A 45 -18.08 6.66 9.27
CA TYR A 45 -18.11 7.77 10.22
C TYR A 45 -18.90 8.99 9.74
N LEU A 46 -19.07 9.20 8.43
CA LEU A 46 -19.90 10.29 7.90
C LEU A 46 -21.40 10.04 8.10
N THR A 47 -21.82 8.77 8.10
CA THR A 47 -23.25 8.40 8.14
C THR A 47 -23.66 7.70 9.45
N GLY A 48 -22.70 7.31 10.29
CA GLY A 48 -22.92 6.50 11.48
C GLY A 48 -23.36 5.06 11.20
N LYS A 49 -23.50 4.65 9.93
CA LYS A 49 -24.00 3.33 9.54
C LYS A 49 -22.85 2.36 9.29
N TYR A 50 -23.10 1.08 9.58
CA TYR A 50 -22.19 0.02 9.15
C TYR A 50 -22.40 -0.31 7.68
N VAL A 51 -21.29 -0.39 6.94
CA VAL A 51 -21.24 -0.75 5.53
C VAL A 51 -20.32 -1.95 5.33
N ILE A 52 -20.56 -2.71 4.28
CA ILE A 52 -19.64 -3.78 3.86
C ILE A 52 -18.59 -3.15 2.97
N ARG A 53 -17.31 -3.26 3.36
CA ARG A 53 -16.16 -2.85 2.56
C ARG A 53 -15.41 -4.07 2.07
N GLU A 54 -14.94 -3.98 0.84
CA GLU A 54 -14.08 -4.96 0.22
C GLU A 54 -12.63 -4.54 0.49
N VAL A 55 -11.83 -5.44 1.06
CA VAL A 55 -10.46 -5.15 1.47
C VAL A 55 -9.56 -6.28 1.02
N CYS A 56 -8.48 -5.90 0.34
CA CYS A 56 -7.37 -6.78 0.05
C CYS A 56 -6.34 -6.72 1.19
N THR A 57 -5.92 -7.87 1.72
CA THR A 57 -4.91 -7.96 2.79
C THR A 57 -3.84 -8.98 2.45
N GLN A 58 -2.62 -8.79 2.97
CA GLN A 58 -1.59 -9.82 2.90
C GLN A 58 -2.11 -11.13 3.52
N LYS A 59 -1.65 -12.26 2.98
CA LYS A 59 -2.01 -13.60 3.45
C LYS A 59 -1.54 -13.86 4.87
#